data_AF-A0A918TVY4-F1
#
_entry.id   AF-A0A918TVY4-F1
#
_cell.length_a   1.000
_cell.length_b   1.000
_cell.length_c   1.000
_cell.angle_alpha   90.00
_cell.angle_beta   90.00
_cell.angle_gamma   90.00
#
_symmetry.space_group_name_H-M   'P 1'
#
loop_
_entity.id
_entity.type
_entity.pdbx_description
1 polymer ?
#
loop_
_entity_poly.entity_id
_entity_poly.type
_entity_poly.pdbx_seq_one_letter_code
_entity_poly.pdbx_strand_id
1 'polypeptide(L)'
;MRAYDPTEAMRLWMQMGLMTMEAQATVAMRLWGMAGMWKTAPDEMQRMVQEKSDAMQQSAKAATNAALQGKSGVGIASAALKPLRQKTQANAKRLTARGPKLPKL
;
A
#
# COMPACT_ATOMS: atom_id res chain seq x y z
N MET A 1 -11.67 -17.98 22.33
CA MET A 1 -10.71 -16.86 22.12
C MET A 1 -9.35 -17.45 21.83
N ARG A 2 -8.74 -17.16 20.66
CA ARG A 2 -7.42 -17.71 20.30
C ARG A 2 -6.33 -16.90 21.01
N ALA A 3 -5.41 -17.59 21.69
CA ALA A 3 -4.35 -16.98 22.48
C ALA A 3 -3.47 -16.06 21.62
N TYR A 4 -3.01 -14.96 22.22
CA TYR A 4 -2.07 -14.01 21.63
C TYR A 4 -0.74 -14.72 21.33
N ASP A 5 -0.35 -14.76 20.06
CA ASP A 5 0.95 -15.27 19.61
C ASP A 5 1.91 -14.08 19.40
N PRO A 6 2.96 -13.93 20.22
CA PRO A 6 3.93 -12.83 20.11
C PRO A 6 4.62 -12.76 18.74
N THR A 7 4.73 -13.89 18.04
CA THR A 7 5.38 -13.95 16.73
C THR A 7 4.51 -13.35 15.62
N GLU A 8 3.18 -13.42 15.76
CA GLU A 8 2.23 -12.75 14.86
C GLU A 8 2.30 -11.24 15.02
N ALA A 9 2.40 -10.75 16.26
CA ALA A 9 2.58 -9.33 16.54
C ALA A 9 3.89 -8.81 15.92
N MET A 10 5.00 -9.54 16.08
CA MET A 10 6.29 -9.13 15.50
C MET A 10 6.26 -9.11 13.96
N ARG A 11 5.63 -10.10 13.32
CA ARG A 11 5.44 -10.09 11.86
C ARG A 11 4.57 -8.92 11.40
N LEU A 12 3.51 -8.60 12.14
CA LEU A 12 2.66 -7.45 11.84
C LEU A 12 3.47 -6.14 11.91
N TRP A 13 4.28 -5.96 12.96
CA TRP A 13 5.13 -4.78 13.10
C TRP A 13 6.17 -4.64 11.98
N MET A 14 6.85 -5.73 11.60
CA MET A 14 7.76 -5.72 10.45
C MET A 14 7.03 -5.40 9.13
N GLN A 15 5.84 -5.97 8.94
CA GLN A 15 5.01 -5.69 7.78
C GLN A 15 4.59 -4.21 7.74
N MET A 16 4.16 -3.64 8.87
CA MET A 16 3.80 -2.23 8.99
C MET A 16 4.98 -1.30 8.72
N GLY A 17 6.18 -1.65 9.20
CA GLY A 17 7.42 -0.92 8.90
C GLY A 17 7.72 -0.88 7.40
N LEU A 18 7.72 -2.05 6.74
CA LEU A 18 7.92 -2.13 5.28
C LEU A 18 6.86 -1.36 4.50
N MET A 19 5.59 -1.47 4.88
CA MET A 19 4.49 -0.75 4.22
C MET A 19 4.65 0.77 4.39
N THR A 20 5.11 1.23 5.55
CA THR A 20 5.35 2.65 5.81
C THR A 20 6.51 3.17 4.97
N MET A 21 7.61 2.41 4.84
CA MET A 21 8.72 2.76 3.96
C MET A 21 8.29 2.82 2.48
N GLU A 22 7.52 1.82 2.02
CA GLU A 22 6.97 1.80 0.66
C GLU A 22 6.02 2.99 0.41
N ALA A 23 5.21 3.37 1.40
CA ALA A 23 4.34 4.53 1.33
C ALA A 23 5.12 5.84 1.23
N GLN A 24 6.17 6.01 2.05
CA GLN A 24 7.04 7.20 2.01
C GLN A 24 7.78 7.31 0.67
N ALA A 25 8.31 6.21 0.15
CA ALA A 25 8.95 6.17 -1.17
C ALA A 25 7.97 6.57 -2.29
N THR A 26 6.72 6.11 -2.21
CA THR A 26 5.66 6.47 -3.17
C THR A 26 5.33 7.96 -3.13
N VAL A 27 5.26 8.56 -1.94
CA VAL A 27 5.04 10.01 -1.77
C VAL A 27 6.22 10.80 -2.36
N ALA A 28 7.46 10.42 -2.03
CA ALA A 28 8.65 11.06 -2.55
C ALA A 28 8.72 11.01 -4.09
N MET A 29 8.46 9.85 -4.70
CA MET A 29 8.42 9.69 -6.16
C MET A 29 7.35 10.57 -6.82
N ARG A 30 6.18 10.75 -6.17
CA ARG A 30 5.12 11.65 -6.68
C ARG A 30 5.49 13.12 -6.55
N LEU A 31 6.16 13.51 -5.47
CA LEU A 31 6.70 14.87 -5.31
C LEU A 31 7.77 15.16 -6.38
N TRP A 32 8.69 14.22 -6.64
CA TRP A 32 9.67 14.35 -7.73
C TRP A 32 9.04 14.35 -9.12
N GLY A 33 7.94 13.61 -9.31
CA GLY A 33 7.14 13.68 -10.54
C GLY A 33 6.52 15.05 -10.76
N MET A 34 5.94 15.65 -9.72
CA MET A 34 5.39 17.02 -9.78
C MET A 34 6.50 18.08 -9.97
N ALA A 35 7.68 17.86 -9.43
CA ALA A 35 8.86 18.70 -9.65
C ALA A 35 9.51 18.51 -11.04
N GLY A 36 8.95 17.65 -11.91
CA GLY A 36 9.46 17.38 -13.25
C GLY A 36 10.71 16.51 -13.31
N MET A 37 11.23 16.06 -12.15
CA MET A 37 12.43 15.22 -12.02
C MET A 37 12.14 13.72 -12.23
N TRP A 38 10.88 13.30 -12.18
CA TRP A 38 10.45 11.92 -12.40
C TRP A 38 9.39 11.82 -13.50
N LYS A 39 9.41 10.75 -14.32
CA LYS A 39 8.38 10.55 -15.36
C LYS A 39 7.08 10.05 -14.72
N THR A 40 6.11 10.95 -14.55
CA THR A 40 4.72 10.62 -14.17
C THR A 40 3.80 10.74 -15.39
N ALA A 41 2.83 9.83 -15.50
CA ALA A 41 1.82 9.91 -16.55
C ALA A 41 0.80 11.03 -16.20
N PRO A 42 0.24 11.73 -17.19
CA PRO A 42 -0.70 12.84 -16.95
C PRO A 42 -1.95 12.41 -16.16
N ASP A 43 -2.36 11.15 -16.30
CA ASP A 43 -3.51 10.51 -15.67
C ASP A 43 -3.15 9.85 -14.31
N GLU A 44 -1.88 9.85 -13.89
CA GLU A 44 -1.42 9.11 -12.71
C GLU A 44 -2.13 9.57 -11.42
N MET A 45 -2.45 10.87 -11.31
CA MET A 45 -3.17 11.42 -10.16
C MET A 45 -4.63 10.93 -10.10
N GLN A 46 -5.31 10.91 -11.25
CA GLN A 46 -6.71 10.50 -11.36
C GLN A 46 -6.86 8.98 -11.14
N ARG A 47 -5.93 8.19 -11.68
CA ARG A 47 -5.78 6.76 -11.39
C ARG A 47 -5.53 6.48 -9.92
N MET A 48 -4.73 7.32 -9.25
CA MET A 48 -4.39 7.13 -7.84
C MET A 48 -5.58 7.33 -6.90
N VAL A 49 -6.49 8.25 -7.22
CA VAL A 49 -7.74 8.45 -6.47
C VAL A 49 -8.68 7.25 -6.64
N GLN A 50 -8.82 6.74 -7.87
CA GLN A 50 -9.60 5.51 -8.15
C GLN A 50 -9.00 4.31 -7.41
N GLU A 51 -7.68 4.12 -7.50
CA GLU A 51 -6.96 3.03 -6.82
C GLU A 51 -7.13 3.11 -5.28
N LYS A 52 -7.16 4.31 -4.68
CA LYS A 52 -7.41 4.51 -3.24
C LYS A 52 -8.83 4.14 -2.83
N SER A 53 -9.84 4.55 -3.61
CA SER A 53 -11.25 4.23 -3.33
C SER A 53 -11.49 2.72 -3.41
N ASP A 54 -10.99 2.07 -4.47
CA ASP A 54 -11.11 0.62 -4.66
C ASP A 54 -10.41 -0.16 -3.55
N ALA A 55 -9.20 0.26 -3.17
CA ALA A 55 -8.45 -0.38 -2.09
C ALA A 55 -9.20 -0.28 -0.75
N MET A 56 -9.79 0.88 -0.46
CA MET A 56 -10.55 1.09 0.78
C MET A 56 -11.79 0.19 0.84
N GLN A 57 -12.52 0.05 -0.27
CA GLN A 57 -13.66 -0.87 -0.34
C GLN A 57 -13.24 -2.34 -0.17
N GLN A 58 -12.14 -2.76 -0.78
CA GLN A 58 -11.60 -4.12 -0.64
C GLN A 58 -11.12 -4.39 0.79
N SER A 59 -10.45 -3.41 1.40
CA SER A 59 -10.02 -3.46 2.80
C SER A 59 -11.20 -3.57 3.77
N ALA A 60 -12.26 -2.78 3.56
CA ALA A 60 -13.48 -2.86 4.36
C ALA A 60 -14.15 -4.24 4.24
N LYS A 61 -14.30 -4.76 3.01
CA LYS A 61 -14.87 -6.11 2.78
C LYS A 61 -14.02 -7.20 3.43
N ALA A 62 -12.69 -7.11 3.31
CA ALA A 62 -11.77 -8.08 3.92
C ALA A 62 -11.81 -8.04 5.45
N ALA A 63 -11.93 -6.85 6.05
CA ALA A 63 -12.11 -6.67 7.48
C ALA A 63 -13.43 -7.30 7.97
N THR A 64 -14.54 -6.99 7.29
CA THR A 64 -15.87 -7.54 7.62
C THR A 64 -15.88 -9.07 7.50
N ASN A 65 -15.32 -9.62 6.43
CA ASN A 65 -15.23 -11.08 6.26
C ASN A 65 -14.37 -11.74 7.34
N ALA A 66 -13.25 -11.12 7.73
CA ALA A 66 -12.41 -11.62 8.82
C ALA A 66 -13.12 -11.54 10.18
N ALA A 67 -13.93 -10.51 10.41
CA ALA A 67 -14.73 -10.37 11.62
C ALA A 67 -15.83 -11.44 11.69
N LEU A 68 -16.54 -11.67 10.58
CA LEU A 68 -17.56 -12.73 10.46
C LEU A 68 -16.97 -14.14 10.65
N GLN A 69 -15.71 -14.34 10.26
CA GLN A 69 -14.96 -15.59 10.48
C GLN A 69 -14.46 -15.74 11.93
N GLY A 70 -14.76 -14.80 12.83
CA GLY A 70 -14.32 -14.84 14.23
C GLY A 70 -12.81 -14.68 14.41
N LYS A 71 -12.11 -14.05 13.45
CA LYS A 71 -10.67 -13.80 13.59
C LYS A 71 -10.39 -12.84 14.74
N SER A 72 -9.20 -12.95 15.33
CA SER A 72 -8.72 -12.01 16.34
C SER A 72 -8.64 -10.59 15.75
N GLY A 73 -8.63 -9.55 16.60
CA GLY A 73 -8.48 -8.15 16.15
C GLY A 73 -7.24 -7.94 15.26
N VAL A 74 -6.15 -8.68 15.53
CA VAL A 74 -4.94 -8.73 14.70
C VAL A 74 -5.19 -9.37 13.34
N GLY A 75 -5.97 -10.46 13.29
CA GLY A 75 -6.36 -11.14 12.05
C GLY A 75 -7.32 -10.31 11.18
N ILE A 76 -8.21 -9.53 11.80
CA ILE A 76 -9.10 -8.58 11.13
C ILE A 76 -8.29 -7.43 10.53
N ALA A 77 -7.39 -6.83 11.31
CA ALA A 77 -6.51 -5.76 10.84
C ALA A 77 -5.60 -6.25 9.70
N SER A 78 -5.04 -7.46 9.81
CA SER A 78 -4.22 -8.07 8.77
C SER A 78 -5.00 -8.33 7.47
N ALA A 79 -6.26 -8.76 7.57
CA ALA A 79 -7.14 -8.91 6.41
C ALA A 79 -7.47 -7.57 5.76
N ALA A 80 -7.74 -6.53 6.56
CA ALA A 80 -8.00 -5.17 6.10
C ALA A 80 -6.79 -4.56 5.38
N LEU A 81 -5.57 -4.85 5.84
CA LEU A 81 -4.34 -4.27 5.28
C LEU A 81 -3.85 -4.96 4.00
N LYS A 82 -4.26 -6.21 3.76
CA LYS A 82 -3.77 -7.00 2.62
C LYS A 82 -4.04 -6.34 1.25
N PRO A 83 -5.24 -5.83 0.93
CA PRO A 83 -5.50 -5.15 -0.34
C PRO A 83 -4.67 -3.87 -0.50
N LEU A 84 -4.48 -3.13 0.59
CA LEU A 84 -3.67 -1.92 0.61
C LEU A 84 -2.19 -2.23 0.31
N ARG A 85 -1.60 -3.26 0.94
CA ARG A 85 -0.23 -3.71 0.63
C ARG A 85 -0.06 -4.09 -0.83
N GLN A 86 -0.99 -4.87 -1.40
CA GLN A 86 -0.91 -5.31 -2.79
C GLN A 86 -0.89 -4.13 -3.77
N LYS A 87 -1.71 -3.11 -3.51
CA LYS A 87 -1.77 -1.90 -4.33
C LYS A 87 -0.52 -1.03 -4.15
N THR A 88 -0.03 -0.84 -2.93
CA THR A 88 1.20 -0.08 -2.65
C THR A 88 2.41 -0.73 -3.33
N GLN A 89 2.57 -2.05 -3.26
CA GLN A 89 3.66 -2.75 -3.96
C GLN A 89 3.55 -2.63 -5.48
N ALA A 90 2.35 -2.79 -6.04
CA ALA A 90 2.14 -2.61 -7.47
C ALA A 90 2.45 -1.17 -7.93
N ASN A 91 2.11 -0.17 -7.11
CA ASN A 91 2.40 1.23 -7.36
C ASN A 91 3.91 1.51 -7.33
N ALA A 92 4.59 1.02 -6.30
CA ALA A 92 6.04 1.13 -6.17
C ALA A 92 6.75 0.49 -7.38
N LYS A 93 6.41 -0.76 -7.74
CA LYS A 93 6.99 -1.46 -8.90
C LYS A 93 6.79 -0.69 -10.21
N ARG A 94 5.61 -0.11 -10.42
CA ARG A 94 5.28 0.67 -11.62
C ARG A 94 6.04 2.00 -11.68
N LEU A 95 6.15 2.72 -10.56
CA LEU A 95 6.89 3.98 -10.49
C LEU A 95 8.39 3.76 -10.68
N THR A 96 8.95 2.71 -10.08
CA THR A 96 10.35 2.31 -10.30
C THR A 96 10.59 1.94 -11.76
N ALA A 97 9.67 1.20 -12.40
CA ALA A 97 9.80 0.82 -13.81
C ALA A 97 9.80 2.01 -14.79
N ARG A 98 9.25 3.16 -14.42
CA ARG A 98 9.29 4.37 -15.26
C ARG A 98 10.61 5.12 -15.21
N GLY A 99 11.36 4.96 -14.12
CA GLY A 99 12.67 5.55 -13.91
C GLY A 99 12.69 7.10 -13.83
N PRO A 100 13.82 7.66 -13.37
CA PRO A 100 14.04 9.11 -13.38
C PRO A 100 14.03 9.67 -14.80
N LYS A 101 13.59 10.92 -14.96
CA LYS A 101 13.58 11.60 -16.25
C LYS A 101 15.02 12.06 -16.55
N LEU A 102 15.78 11.23 -17.28
CA LEU A 102 17.12 11.64 -17.72
C LEU A 102 17.01 12.89 -18.61
N PRO A 103 17.82 13.94 -18.37
CA PRO A 103 17.94 15.05 -19.32
C PRO A 103 18.43 14.51 -20.66
N LYS A 104 17.85 14.99 -21.76
CA LYS A 104 18.40 14.73 -23.09
C LYS A 104 19.73 15.49 -23.18
N LEU A 105 20.84 14.76 -23.22
CA LEU A 105 22.14 15.29 -23.66
C LEU A 105 22.06 15.61 -25.16
#